data_AF-A0A2M7WK49-F1
#
_entry.id   AF-A0A2M7WK49-F1
#
_cell.length_a   1.000
_cell.length_b   1.000
_cell.length_c   1.000
_cell.angle_alpha   90.00
_cell.angle_beta   90.00
_cell.angle_gamma   90.00
#
_symmetry.space_group_name_H-M   'P 1'
#
loop_
_entity.id
_entity.type
_entity.pdbx_description
1 polymer ?
#
loop_
_entity_poly.entity_id
_entity_poly.type
_entity_poly.pdbx_seq_one_letter_code
_entity_poly.pdbx_strand_id
1 'polypeptide(L)'
;MRRLIILHIFIILFLMVNNANAELLNITLDGGSYSPFSKGCIGIDRDNSRSCLLSAINNGEYAIYDFEVRADIEQLGAYASIENPSGREIDVYIYNYGTRREIPLLSKPGLANRWIRWESVLVDKEWRSSSPEFLTSRSGGRELDLVGPHNIVRLMFYADPGMPPKNEMFVIKSVTLAYETAVNFPNNSASTDKKVWIENGKILAYGIGRPPQNAVNQAQARAMAIRAATVDAQRNLLSYLKGVPIPPAGNGRITVAGSLPGARTENTEYFDDGSVRVTLAISTKRVIARSP
;
A
#
# COMPACT_ATOMS: atom_id res chain seq x y z
N MET A 1 -62.48 -12.32 -6.31
CA MET A 1 -61.10 -12.42 -6.81
C MET A 1 -60.28 -11.25 -6.25
N ARG A 2 -59.56 -11.48 -5.14
CA ARG A 2 -58.62 -10.51 -4.56
C ARG A 2 -57.20 -10.99 -4.90
N ARG A 3 -56.46 -10.23 -5.70
CA ARG A 3 -55.06 -10.52 -6.01
C ARG A 3 -54.21 -9.97 -4.86
N LEU A 4 -53.54 -10.89 -4.16
CA LEU A 4 -52.54 -10.61 -3.13
C LEU A 4 -51.24 -10.21 -3.85
N ILE A 5 -50.78 -8.97 -3.67
CA ILE A 5 -49.48 -8.50 -4.15
C ILE A 5 -48.45 -8.92 -3.10
N ILE A 6 -47.65 -9.94 -3.42
CA ILE A 6 -46.51 -10.34 -2.60
C ILE A 6 -45.34 -9.45 -3.01
N LEU A 7 -45.07 -8.42 -2.21
CA LEU A 7 -43.90 -7.56 -2.32
C LEU A 7 -42.69 -8.35 -1.78
N HIS A 8 -41.87 -8.92 -2.67
CA HIS A 8 -40.58 -9.49 -2.29
C HIS A 8 -39.59 -8.37 -1.98
N ILE A 9 -39.50 -8.02 -0.70
CA ILE A 9 -38.40 -7.24 -0.15
C ILE A 9 -37.17 -8.15 -0.11
N PHE A 10 -36.32 -8.03 -1.12
CA PHE A 10 -34.98 -8.60 -1.13
C PHE A 10 -34.10 -7.73 -0.21
N ILE A 11 -34.06 -8.05 1.09
CA ILE A 11 -33.01 -7.55 1.98
C ILE A 11 -31.73 -8.30 1.61
N ILE A 12 -30.87 -7.63 0.84
CA ILE A 12 -29.47 -8.03 0.69
C ILE A 12 -28.80 -7.72 2.03
N LEU A 13 -28.84 -8.70 2.93
CA LEU A 13 -28.05 -8.70 4.15
C LEU A 13 -26.61 -9.03 3.75
N PHE A 14 -25.85 -8.01 3.36
CA PHE A 14 -24.41 -8.16 3.19
C PHE A 14 -23.82 -8.39 4.59
N LEU A 15 -23.23 -9.58 4.78
CA LEU A 15 -22.40 -9.89 5.94
C LEU A 15 -21.19 -8.96 5.92
N MET A 16 -21.33 -7.77 6.50
CA MET A 16 -20.19 -7.00 7.01
C MET A 16 -19.60 -7.84 8.14
N VAL A 17 -18.58 -8.64 7.83
CA VAL A 17 -17.65 -9.12 8.84
C VAL A 17 -16.99 -7.87 9.39
N ASN A 18 -17.48 -7.41 10.54
CA ASN A 18 -16.88 -6.34 11.32
C ASN A 18 -15.48 -6.79 11.75
N ASN A 19 -14.47 -6.56 10.91
CA ASN A 19 -13.10 -6.47 11.35
C ASN A 19 -13.00 -5.17 12.16
N ALA A 20 -13.36 -5.22 13.44
CA ALA A 20 -13.35 -4.10 14.38
C ALA A 20 -11.95 -3.55 14.70
N ASN A 21 -10.96 -3.81 13.84
CA ASN A 21 -9.54 -3.55 14.05
C ASN A 21 -8.83 -3.08 12.76
N ALA A 22 -9.53 -2.62 11.73
CA ALA A 22 -8.85 -2.01 10.58
C ALA A 22 -8.30 -0.62 10.97
N GLU A 23 -6.98 -0.41 10.84
CA GLU A 23 -6.38 0.93 10.96
C GLU A 23 -6.54 1.64 9.61
N LEU A 24 -7.22 2.79 9.62
CA LEU A 24 -7.31 3.66 8.46
C LEU A 24 -6.08 4.58 8.42
N LEU A 25 -5.24 4.39 7.42
CA LEU A 25 -4.02 5.16 7.21
C LEU A 25 -4.19 6.11 6.02
N ASN A 26 -3.69 7.33 6.16
CA ASN A 26 -3.73 8.36 5.12
C ASN A 26 -2.31 8.76 4.70
N ILE A 27 -2.04 8.76 3.40
CA ILE A 27 -0.83 9.32 2.80
C ILE A 27 -1.25 10.47 1.90
N THR A 28 -0.83 11.69 2.24
CA THR A 28 -1.09 12.89 1.44
C THR A 28 0.18 13.33 0.74
N LEU A 29 0.07 13.55 -0.57
CA LEU A 29 1.10 14.14 -1.42
C LEU A 29 0.68 15.55 -1.81
N ASP A 30 1.63 16.48 -1.79
CA ASP A 30 1.44 17.80 -2.40
C ASP A 30 1.19 17.63 -3.89
N GLY A 31 0.39 18.50 -4.49
CA GLY A 31 0.02 18.45 -5.90
C GLY A 31 1.21 18.50 -6.84
N GLY A 32 2.31 19.16 -6.45
CA GLY A 32 3.57 19.20 -7.18
C GLY A 32 4.44 17.95 -7.06
N SER A 33 4.04 16.95 -6.26
CA SER A 33 4.78 15.68 -6.07
C SER A 33 4.41 14.60 -7.10
N TYR A 34 3.99 15.01 -8.30
CA TYR A 34 3.61 14.07 -9.36
C TYR A 34 4.82 13.31 -9.92
N SER A 35 4.56 12.11 -10.41
CA SER A 35 5.55 11.19 -10.95
C SER A 35 6.19 11.74 -12.23
N PRO A 36 7.49 11.45 -12.50
CA PRO A 36 8.14 11.81 -13.77
C PRO A 36 7.48 11.22 -15.02
N PHE A 37 6.61 10.22 -14.86
CA PHE A 37 5.84 9.64 -15.96
C PHE A 37 4.61 10.47 -16.36
N SER A 38 4.28 11.52 -15.62
CA SER A 38 3.18 12.45 -15.92
C SER A 38 3.45 13.23 -17.21
N LYS A 39 2.39 13.70 -17.86
CA LYS A 39 2.46 14.45 -19.11
C LYS A 39 1.52 15.65 -19.03
N GLY A 40 2.05 16.86 -19.20
CA GLY A 40 1.22 18.09 -19.15
C GLY A 40 1.04 18.71 -17.76
N CYS A 41 1.62 18.11 -16.71
CA CYS A 41 1.73 18.75 -15.39
C CYS A 41 2.86 19.78 -15.39
N ILE A 42 2.56 20.98 -14.92
CA ILE A 42 3.54 22.02 -14.59
C ILE A 42 3.47 22.27 -13.09
N GLY A 43 4.61 22.18 -12.40
CA GLY A 43 4.69 22.52 -10.98
C GLY A 43 4.53 24.03 -10.79
N ILE A 44 3.61 24.43 -9.92
CA ILE A 44 3.44 25.83 -9.51
C ILE A 44 3.56 25.94 -7.99
N ASP A 45 4.28 26.95 -7.53
CA ASP A 45 4.43 27.25 -6.11
C ASP A 45 3.51 28.43 -5.75
N ARG A 46 2.53 28.20 -4.86
CA ARG A 46 1.64 29.24 -4.32
C ARG A 46 1.41 28.99 -2.83
N ASP A 47 1.48 30.05 -2.03
CA ASP A 47 1.13 30.01 -0.60
C ASP A 47 1.86 28.91 0.18
N ASN A 48 3.17 28.72 -0.08
CA ASN A 48 4.00 27.64 0.47
C ASN A 48 3.55 26.20 0.14
N SER A 49 2.66 26.02 -0.84
CA SER A 49 2.22 24.72 -1.34
C SER A 49 2.65 24.52 -2.80
N ARG A 50 3.09 23.31 -3.14
CA ARG A 50 3.40 22.93 -4.53
C ARG A 50 2.17 22.29 -5.14
N SER A 51 1.67 22.82 -6.25
CA SER A 51 0.53 22.28 -6.98
C SER A 51 0.94 21.79 -8.38
N CYS A 52 0.18 20.87 -8.97
CA CYS A 52 0.25 20.59 -10.41
C CYS A 52 -0.82 21.43 -11.12
N LEU A 53 -0.38 22.28 -12.04
CA LEU A 53 -1.23 22.81 -13.11
C LEU A 53 -1.26 21.78 -14.23
N LEU A 54 -2.38 21.05 -14.34
CA LEU A 54 -2.63 20.11 -15.43
C LEU A 54 -3.43 20.84 -16.50
N SER A 55 -2.81 21.02 -17.66
CA SER A 55 -3.49 21.57 -18.83
C SER A 55 -4.05 20.44 -19.68
N ALA A 56 -5.10 20.70 -20.45
CA ALA A 56 -5.57 19.83 -21.52
C ALA A 56 -5.47 20.58 -22.84
N ILE A 57 -4.30 21.15 -23.15
CA ILE A 57 -4.10 21.79 -24.45
C ILE A 57 -3.92 20.70 -25.53
N ASN A 58 -3.26 19.61 -25.17
CA ASN A 58 -3.07 18.46 -26.04
C ASN A 58 -3.93 17.27 -25.60
N ASN A 59 -4.26 16.40 -26.55
CA ASN A 59 -4.89 15.12 -26.22
C ASN A 59 -3.96 14.27 -25.34
N GLY A 60 -4.52 13.76 -24.23
CA GLY A 60 -3.85 12.82 -23.34
C GLY A 60 -2.79 13.46 -22.46
N GLU A 61 -3.15 14.54 -21.77
CA GLU A 61 -2.40 15.08 -20.64
C GLU A 61 -2.95 14.49 -19.33
N TYR A 62 -2.04 14.12 -18.43
CA TYR A 62 -2.36 13.43 -17.20
C TYR A 62 -1.30 13.64 -16.11
N ALA A 63 -1.75 13.61 -14.86
CA ALA A 63 -0.93 13.65 -13.66
C ALA A 63 -0.93 12.28 -12.97
N ILE A 64 0.24 11.69 -12.72
CA ILE A 64 0.36 10.42 -11.98
C ILE A 64 0.90 10.69 -10.58
N TYR A 65 0.31 10.06 -9.57
CA TYR A 65 0.77 10.09 -8.18
C TYR A 65 1.07 8.66 -7.74
N ASP A 66 2.30 8.43 -7.29
CA ASP A 66 2.81 7.14 -6.83
C ASP A 66 2.81 7.11 -5.29
N PHE A 67 2.01 6.23 -4.69
CA PHE A 67 1.89 6.07 -3.24
C PHE A 67 2.58 4.79 -2.79
N GLU A 68 3.61 4.91 -1.95
CA GLU A 68 4.22 3.77 -1.26
C GLU A 68 3.34 3.37 -0.07
N VAL A 69 2.73 2.18 -0.14
CA VAL A 69 1.81 1.66 0.87
C VAL A 69 2.38 0.44 1.58
N ARG A 70 1.72 -0.01 2.64
CA ARG A 70 2.06 -1.29 3.26
C ARG A 70 1.64 -2.47 2.37
N ALA A 71 2.37 -3.57 2.48
CA ALA A 71 2.13 -4.78 1.67
C ALA A 71 0.83 -5.52 2.02
N ASP A 72 0.27 -5.27 3.22
CA ASP A 72 -0.93 -5.88 3.81
C ASP A 72 -2.18 -5.00 3.71
N ILE A 73 -2.15 -4.02 2.81
CA ILE A 73 -3.32 -3.22 2.42
C ILE A 73 -4.42 -4.15 1.88
N GLU A 74 -5.64 -4.00 2.38
CA GLU A 74 -6.81 -4.74 1.92
C GLU A 74 -7.75 -3.88 1.08
N GLN A 75 -7.90 -2.62 1.47
CA GLN A 75 -8.91 -1.70 0.99
C GLN A 75 -8.27 -0.32 0.75
N LEU A 76 -8.61 0.36 -0.34
CA LEU A 76 -8.06 1.67 -0.69
C LEU A 76 -9.12 2.65 -1.22
N GLY A 77 -9.04 3.91 -0.78
CA GLY A 77 -9.87 5.03 -1.20
C GLY A 77 -8.97 6.22 -1.53
N ALA A 78 -9.49 7.20 -2.29
CA ALA A 78 -8.70 8.35 -2.71
C ALA A 78 -9.47 9.65 -2.58
N TYR A 79 -8.72 10.73 -2.33
CA TYR A 79 -9.20 12.09 -2.15
C TYR A 79 -8.25 13.04 -2.86
N ALA A 80 -8.76 14.15 -3.37
CA ALA A 80 -7.91 15.18 -3.93
C ALA A 80 -8.53 16.56 -3.78
N SER A 81 -7.66 17.55 -3.59
CA SER A 81 -8.04 18.96 -3.64
C SER A 81 -7.68 19.49 -5.03
N ILE A 82 -8.69 19.82 -5.85
CA ILE A 82 -8.54 20.20 -7.26
C ILE A 82 -9.37 21.44 -7.55
N GLU A 83 -8.75 22.53 -7.97
CA GLU A 83 -9.48 23.66 -8.57
C GLU A 83 -9.76 23.37 -10.03
N ASN A 84 -11.01 23.58 -10.44
CA ASN A 84 -11.46 23.29 -11.79
C ASN A 84 -12.15 24.53 -12.39
N PRO A 85 -11.36 25.55 -12.76
CA PRO A 85 -11.90 26.76 -13.40
C PRO A 85 -12.64 26.45 -14.71
N SER A 86 -12.39 25.28 -15.30
CA SER A 86 -12.98 24.85 -16.56
C SER A 86 -14.42 24.34 -16.41
N GLY A 87 -14.82 23.93 -15.20
CA GLY A 87 -16.12 23.30 -14.95
C GLY A 87 -16.31 22.01 -15.75
N ARG A 88 -15.24 21.23 -15.92
CA ARG A 88 -15.21 20.01 -16.75
C ARG A 88 -14.98 18.77 -15.92
N GLU A 89 -15.41 17.62 -16.44
CA GLU A 89 -15.12 16.35 -15.77
C GLU A 89 -13.64 16.02 -15.90
N ILE A 90 -13.07 15.47 -14.83
CA ILE A 90 -11.74 14.87 -14.85
C ILE A 90 -11.90 13.36 -14.65
N ASP A 91 -11.17 12.58 -15.44
CA ASP A 91 -11.17 11.13 -15.33
C ASP A 91 -10.09 10.70 -14.33
N VAL A 92 -10.46 9.84 -13.38
CA VAL A 92 -9.54 9.25 -12.42
C VAL A 92 -9.33 7.79 -12.77
N TYR A 93 -8.06 7.40 -12.86
CA TYR A 93 -7.62 6.06 -13.19
C TYR A 93 -6.75 5.50 -12.07
N ILE A 94 -6.78 4.17 -11.93
CA ILE A 94 -5.89 3.42 -11.05
C ILE A 94 -5.14 2.36 -11.85
N TYR A 95 -3.86 2.15 -11.53
CA TYR A 95 -3.05 1.17 -12.24
C TYR A 95 -3.27 -0.25 -11.70
N ASN A 96 -3.56 -1.19 -12.58
CA ASN A 96 -3.64 -2.61 -12.27
C ASN A 96 -2.38 -3.35 -12.72
N TYR A 97 -1.64 -3.89 -11.75
CA TYR A 97 -0.50 -4.77 -11.98
C TYR A 97 -0.90 -6.22 -12.25
N GLY A 98 -2.17 -6.57 -11.99
CA GLY A 98 -2.74 -7.89 -12.23
C GLY A 98 -2.91 -8.24 -13.71
N THR A 99 -3.62 -9.33 -13.96
CA THR A 99 -3.84 -9.82 -15.33
C THR A 99 -5.00 -9.12 -16.05
N ARG A 100 -5.97 -8.55 -15.30
CA ARG A 100 -7.12 -7.87 -15.88
C ARG A 100 -6.67 -6.62 -16.65
N ARG A 101 -7.21 -6.48 -17.86
CA ARG A 101 -7.02 -5.31 -18.71
C ARG A 101 -8.31 -4.53 -18.82
N GLU A 102 -8.20 -3.22 -18.95
CA GLU A 102 -9.33 -2.38 -19.33
C GLU A 102 -9.74 -2.68 -20.77
N ILE A 103 -11.05 -2.62 -21.02
CA ILE A 103 -11.61 -2.80 -22.35
C ILE A 103 -11.18 -1.59 -23.19
N PRO A 104 -10.60 -1.76 -24.39
CA PRO A 104 -10.11 -0.64 -25.21
C PRO A 104 -11.15 0.46 -25.48
N LEU A 105 -12.44 0.11 -25.52
CA LEU A 105 -13.55 1.04 -25.69
C LEU A 105 -13.75 2.01 -24.51
N LEU A 106 -13.24 1.65 -23.32
CA LEU A 106 -13.30 2.48 -22.11
C LEU A 106 -11.99 3.21 -21.84
N SER A 107 -10.90 2.78 -22.48
CA SER A 107 -9.57 3.37 -22.31
C SER A 107 -9.41 4.57 -23.24
N LYS A 108 -8.80 5.66 -22.75
CA LYS A 108 -8.55 6.84 -23.58
C LYS A 108 -7.43 6.53 -24.59
N PRO A 109 -7.43 7.18 -25.76
CA PRO A 109 -6.38 7.02 -26.75
C PRO A 109 -4.99 7.29 -26.14
N GLY A 110 -4.06 6.35 -26.34
CA GLY A 110 -2.68 6.48 -25.86
C GLY A 110 -2.46 6.02 -24.41
N LEU A 111 -3.50 5.67 -23.65
CA LEU A 111 -3.33 5.03 -22.35
C LEU A 111 -3.09 3.52 -22.49
N ALA A 112 -2.18 3.00 -21.67
CA ALA A 112 -1.99 1.57 -21.55
C ALA A 112 -3.22 0.93 -20.90
N ASN A 113 -3.66 -0.22 -21.42
CA ASN A 113 -4.82 -0.99 -20.92
C ASN A 113 -4.70 -1.56 -19.49
N ARG A 114 -3.67 -1.17 -18.74
CA ARG A 114 -3.53 -1.46 -17.30
C ARG A 114 -4.07 -0.35 -16.42
N TRP A 115 -4.22 0.85 -16.97
CA TRP A 115 -5.02 1.87 -16.32
C TRP A 115 -6.47 1.43 -16.39
N ILE A 116 -7.11 1.35 -15.23
CA ILE A 116 -8.54 1.06 -15.12
C ILE A 116 -9.19 2.36 -14.67
N ARG A 117 -10.17 2.85 -15.43
CA ARG A 117 -10.94 4.01 -15.02
C ARG A 117 -11.68 3.69 -13.73
N TRP A 118 -11.38 4.46 -12.70
CA TRP A 118 -12.06 4.39 -11.42
C TRP A 118 -13.37 5.17 -11.51
N GLU A 119 -13.30 6.44 -11.90
CA GLU A 119 -14.48 7.30 -12.04
C GLU A 119 -14.22 8.50 -12.96
N SER A 120 -15.30 9.13 -13.39
CA SER A 120 -15.31 10.41 -14.10
C SER A 120 -16.08 11.40 -13.23
N VAL A 121 -15.47 12.52 -12.86
CA VAL A 121 -16.02 13.40 -11.82
C VAL A 121 -15.92 14.86 -12.20
N LEU A 122 -17.02 15.60 -12.01
CA LEU A 122 -17.02 17.05 -12.01
C LEU A 122 -16.61 17.54 -10.61
N VAL A 123 -15.34 17.92 -10.46
CA VAL A 123 -14.77 18.32 -9.17
C VAL A 123 -14.54 19.82 -9.19
N ASP A 124 -14.98 20.54 -8.15
CA ASP A 124 -14.48 21.87 -7.85
C ASP A 124 -14.15 21.95 -6.36
N LYS A 125 -12.86 22.13 -6.06
CA LYS A 125 -12.22 22.10 -4.74
C LYS A 125 -11.93 20.72 -4.20
N GLU A 126 -12.93 19.91 -3.84
CA GLU A 126 -12.68 18.64 -3.16
C GLU A 126 -13.31 17.46 -3.91
N TRP A 127 -12.51 16.42 -4.12
CA TRP A 127 -12.93 15.14 -4.65
C TRP A 127 -12.70 14.04 -3.61
N ARG A 128 -13.66 13.13 -3.54
CA ARG A 128 -13.59 11.89 -2.78
C ARG A 128 -14.11 10.76 -3.66
N SER A 129 -13.41 9.64 -3.68
CA SER A 129 -13.82 8.51 -4.49
C SER A 129 -15.21 7.99 -4.10
N SER A 130 -16.08 7.85 -5.09
CA SER A 130 -17.53 7.59 -4.88
C SER A 130 -17.95 6.12 -5.03
N SER A 131 -17.11 5.28 -5.64
CA SER A 131 -17.35 3.85 -5.88
C SER A 131 -16.61 3.01 -4.85
N PRO A 132 -17.24 1.93 -4.31
CA PRO A 132 -17.41 1.70 -2.86
C PRO A 132 -16.26 2.29 -2.07
N GLU A 133 -16.53 3.05 -1.00
CA GLU A 133 -15.59 3.90 -0.23
C GLU A 133 -14.13 3.41 -0.22
N PHE A 134 -13.94 2.09 -0.16
CA PHE A 134 -12.70 1.44 -0.55
C PHE A 134 -12.82 0.37 -1.65
N LEU A 135 -11.87 0.40 -2.59
CA LEU A 135 -11.59 -0.69 -3.53
C LEU A 135 -10.76 -1.79 -2.86
N THR A 136 -11.09 -3.05 -3.09
CA THR A 136 -10.23 -4.17 -2.67
C THR A 136 -8.89 -4.12 -3.42
N SER A 137 -7.78 -4.11 -2.68
CA SER A 137 -6.43 -3.92 -3.23
C SER A 137 -5.99 -5.07 -4.14
N ARG A 138 -6.45 -6.30 -3.85
CA ARG A 138 -6.10 -7.53 -4.58
C ARG A 138 -7.31 -8.46 -4.68
N SER A 139 -7.52 -9.07 -5.84
CA SER A 139 -8.51 -10.14 -6.00
C SER A 139 -7.86 -11.53 -5.81
N GLY A 140 -8.60 -12.49 -5.27
CA GLY A 140 -8.12 -13.85 -5.02
C GLY A 140 -7.57 -14.58 -6.27
N GLY A 141 -7.99 -14.16 -7.47
CA GLY A 141 -7.53 -14.68 -8.75
C GLY A 141 -6.32 -13.95 -9.36
N ARG A 142 -5.74 -12.94 -8.68
CA ARG A 142 -4.68 -12.05 -9.22
C ARG A 142 -5.08 -11.26 -10.47
N GLU A 143 -6.37 -11.23 -10.79
CA GLU A 143 -6.90 -10.40 -11.86
C GLU A 143 -6.72 -8.92 -11.53
N LEU A 144 -6.98 -8.56 -10.28
CA LEU A 144 -6.76 -7.24 -9.72
C LEU A 144 -5.59 -7.30 -8.74
N ASP A 145 -4.59 -6.45 -8.96
CA ASP A 145 -3.51 -6.16 -8.03
C ASP A 145 -3.17 -4.67 -8.19
N LEU A 146 -3.67 -3.85 -7.28
CA LEU A 146 -3.53 -2.39 -7.30
C LEU A 146 -2.24 -1.92 -6.62
N VAL A 147 -1.54 -2.84 -5.96
CA VAL A 147 -0.37 -2.58 -5.09
C VAL A 147 0.94 -2.92 -5.80
N GLY A 148 0.90 -3.98 -6.62
CA GLY A 148 2.02 -4.39 -7.44
C GLY A 148 3.23 -4.90 -6.64
N PRO A 149 4.37 -5.12 -7.32
CA PRO A 149 5.54 -5.80 -6.75
C PRO A 149 6.38 -4.95 -5.77
N HIS A 150 6.13 -3.64 -5.69
CA HIS A 150 6.91 -2.70 -4.86
C HIS A 150 6.05 -1.97 -3.83
N ASN A 151 4.82 -2.43 -3.60
CA ASN A 151 3.86 -1.74 -2.76
C ASN A 151 3.59 -0.30 -3.20
N ILE A 152 3.43 -0.09 -4.51
CA ILE A 152 3.18 1.22 -5.11
C ILE A 152 1.79 1.22 -5.73
N VAL A 153 0.87 1.96 -5.11
CA VAL A 153 -0.42 2.29 -5.72
C VAL A 153 -0.23 3.51 -6.62
N ARG A 154 -0.68 3.43 -7.88
CA ARG A 154 -0.62 4.58 -8.80
C ARG A 154 -2.01 5.09 -9.11
N LEU A 155 -2.21 6.36 -8.83
CA LEU A 155 -3.40 7.11 -9.20
C LEU A 155 -3.07 8.05 -10.35
N MET A 156 -3.97 8.18 -11.32
CA MET A 156 -3.80 9.09 -12.44
C MET A 156 -5.04 9.97 -12.62
N PHE A 157 -4.82 11.28 -12.71
CA PHE A 157 -5.83 12.24 -13.12
C PHE A 157 -5.62 12.57 -14.58
N TYR A 158 -6.59 12.26 -15.42
CA TYR A 158 -6.54 12.43 -16.86
C TYR A 158 -7.47 13.58 -17.27
N ALA A 159 -6.91 14.57 -17.96
CA ALA A 159 -7.65 15.69 -18.49
C ALA A 159 -7.96 15.44 -19.97
N ASP A 160 -9.24 15.32 -20.31
CA ASP A 160 -9.68 15.11 -21.68
C ASP A 160 -10.14 16.45 -22.29
N PRO A 161 -9.42 17.03 -23.27
CA PRO A 161 -9.82 18.29 -23.89
C PRO A 161 -11.19 18.22 -24.60
N GLY A 162 -11.71 17.00 -24.82
CA GLY A 162 -12.97 16.77 -25.49
C GLY A 162 -12.94 17.12 -26.97
N MET A 163 -14.13 17.12 -27.59
CA MET A 163 -14.30 17.51 -28.99
C MET A 163 -15.46 18.52 -29.11
N PRO A 164 -15.23 19.75 -29.61
CA PRO A 164 -13.93 20.32 -30.02
C PRO A 164 -13.01 20.55 -28.81
N PRO A 165 -11.67 20.51 -29.01
CA PRO A 165 -10.72 20.71 -27.92
C PRO A 165 -10.91 22.11 -27.33
N LYS A 166 -11.05 22.17 -26.00
CA LYS A 166 -11.06 23.42 -25.25
C LYS A 166 -9.85 23.41 -24.33
N ASN A 167 -9.28 24.59 -24.10
CA ASN A 167 -8.24 24.73 -23.10
C ASN A 167 -8.86 24.46 -21.72
N GLU A 168 -8.69 23.24 -21.23
CA GLU A 168 -9.04 22.87 -19.88
C GLU A 168 -7.80 23.04 -18.99
N MET A 169 -8.03 23.52 -17.79
CA MET A 169 -7.03 23.64 -16.73
C MET A 169 -7.61 23.10 -15.44
N PHE A 170 -6.80 22.31 -14.76
CA PHE A 170 -7.04 21.81 -13.42
C PHE A 170 -5.83 22.15 -12.56
N VAL A 171 -6.07 22.65 -11.34
CA VAL A 171 -4.99 22.85 -10.35
C VAL A 171 -5.14 21.83 -9.25
N ILE A 172 -4.34 20.78 -9.31
CA ILE A 172 -4.28 19.75 -8.27
C ILE A 172 -3.37 20.26 -7.16
N LYS A 173 -3.95 20.51 -5.99
CA LYS A 173 -3.24 21.03 -4.81
C LYS A 173 -2.69 19.93 -3.91
N SER A 174 -3.44 18.85 -3.77
CA SER A 174 -3.03 17.69 -2.96
C SER A 174 -3.80 16.45 -3.38
N VAL A 175 -3.18 15.29 -3.19
CA VAL A 175 -3.81 13.99 -3.42
C VAL A 175 -3.55 13.11 -2.22
N THR A 176 -4.59 12.52 -1.66
CA THR A 176 -4.53 11.64 -0.50
C THR A 176 -5.01 10.26 -0.87
N LEU A 177 -4.20 9.25 -0.58
CA LEU A 177 -4.63 7.86 -0.57
C LEU A 177 -4.96 7.45 0.87
N ALA A 178 -6.19 7.02 1.10
CA ALA A 178 -6.59 6.38 2.35
C ALA A 178 -6.63 4.87 2.15
N TYR A 179 -6.17 4.10 3.13
CA TYR A 179 -6.24 2.65 3.02
C TYR A 179 -6.34 1.96 4.35
N GLU A 180 -6.95 0.77 4.32
CA GLU A 180 -7.07 -0.11 5.46
C GLU A 180 -6.10 -1.28 5.34
N THR A 181 -5.59 -1.71 6.47
CA THR A 181 -4.69 -2.86 6.56
C THR A 181 -5.32 -3.98 7.37
N ALA A 182 -5.00 -5.23 7.01
CA ALA A 182 -5.50 -6.42 7.70
C ALA A 182 -5.14 -6.47 9.20
N VAL A 183 -4.07 -5.76 9.60
CA VAL A 183 -3.49 -5.84 10.94
C VAL A 183 -3.41 -4.45 11.58
N ASN A 184 -4.18 -4.23 12.65
CA ASN A 184 -4.01 -3.09 13.55
C ASN A 184 -2.71 -3.25 14.32
N PHE A 185 -1.81 -2.28 14.22
CA PHE A 185 -0.64 -2.26 15.09
C PHE A 185 -0.95 -1.40 16.31
N PRO A 186 -0.98 -1.97 17.53
CA PRO A 186 -1.13 -1.13 18.71
C PRO A 186 0.09 -0.21 18.82
N ASN A 187 -0.14 1.08 18.56
CA ASN A 187 0.78 2.15 18.90
C ASN A 187 0.94 2.13 20.42
N ASN A 188 2.11 1.69 20.89
CA ASN A 188 2.50 1.59 22.29
C ASN A 188 1.67 0.62 23.13
N SER A 189 2.18 -0.60 23.28
CA SER A 189 1.96 -1.36 24.51
C SER A 189 3.28 -2.00 24.89
N ALA A 190 3.94 -1.37 25.86
CA ALA A 190 5.06 -1.93 26.60
C ALA A 190 4.57 -3.22 27.28
N SER A 191 4.74 -4.34 26.60
CA SER A 191 4.60 -5.68 27.17
C SER A 191 5.97 -6.34 27.05
N THR A 192 6.49 -6.76 28.20
CA THR A 192 7.88 -7.17 28.45
C THR A 192 8.31 -8.45 27.71
N ASP A 193 7.46 -9.03 26.85
CA ASP A 193 7.77 -10.29 26.16
C ASP A 193 7.28 -10.35 24.70
N LYS A 194 7.25 -9.20 24.01
CA LYS A 194 6.92 -9.16 22.59
C LYS A 194 8.17 -9.33 21.74
N LYS A 195 8.31 -10.47 21.05
CA LYS A 195 9.41 -10.74 20.11
C LYS A 195 9.43 -9.81 18.87
N VAL A 196 8.38 -9.02 18.66
CA VAL A 196 8.23 -8.08 17.53
C VAL A 196 7.65 -6.75 18.02
N TRP A 197 8.26 -5.63 17.65
CA TRP A 197 7.82 -4.28 18.00
C TRP A 197 8.01 -3.31 16.83
N ILE A 198 7.41 -2.13 16.92
CA ILE A 198 7.62 -1.05 15.94
C ILE A 198 8.33 0.09 16.65
N GLU A 199 9.38 0.60 16.04
CA GLU A 199 10.15 1.73 16.56
C GLU A 199 10.72 2.53 15.39
N ASN A 200 10.59 3.86 15.43
CA ASN A 200 11.19 4.78 14.45
C ASN A 200 10.90 4.44 12.98
N GLY A 201 9.67 4.03 12.64
CA GLY A 201 9.30 3.65 11.27
C GLY A 201 9.99 2.37 10.78
N LYS A 202 10.30 1.47 11.71
CA LYS A 202 10.79 0.11 11.43
C LYS A 202 9.97 -0.89 12.21
N ILE A 203 9.72 -2.05 11.62
CA ILE A 203 9.26 -3.22 12.35
C ILE A 203 10.50 -4.00 12.74
N LEU A 204 10.71 -4.18 14.04
CA LEU A 204 11.83 -4.91 14.61
C LEU A 204 11.33 -6.23 15.17
N ALA A 205 12.12 -7.27 14.98
CA ALA A 205 11.88 -8.58 15.57
C ALA A 205 13.19 -9.13 16.12
N TYR A 206 13.17 -9.67 17.34
CA TYR A 206 14.30 -10.41 17.87
C TYR A 206 14.08 -11.92 17.81
N GLY A 207 15.16 -12.66 17.69
CA GLY A 207 15.19 -14.11 17.77
C GLY A 207 16.34 -14.57 18.65
N ILE A 208 16.18 -15.74 19.26
CA ILE A 208 17.19 -16.32 20.15
C ILE A 208 17.70 -17.62 19.55
N GLY A 209 19.01 -17.73 19.42
CA GLY A 209 19.69 -18.92 18.93
C GLY A 209 20.61 -19.49 20.00
N ARG A 210 20.54 -20.81 20.17
CA ARG A 210 21.42 -21.52 21.09
C ARG A 210 22.47 -22.31 20.29
N PRO A 211 23.71 -22.37 20.78
CA PRO A 211 24.74 -23.19 20.15
C PRO A 211 24.36 -24.67 20.29
N PRO A 212 24.58 -25.49 19.26
CA PRO A 212 24.30 -26.91 19.35
C PRO A 212 25.39 -27.62 20.17
N GLN A 213 25.00 -28.67 20.90
CA GLN A 213 25.90 -29.42 21.79
C GLN A 213 27.07 -30.10 21.05
N ASN A 214 26.94 -30.35 19.75
CA ASN A 214 27.91 -31.04 18.92
C ASN A 214 28.81 -30.09 18.10
N ALA A 215 28.92 -28.81 18.47
CA ALA A 215 29.81 -27.89 17.80
C ALA A 215 31.29 -28.30 17.99
N VAL A 216 32.05 -28.30 16.89
CA VAL A 216 33.46 -28.73 16.86
C VAL A 216 34.37 -27.73 17.60
N ASN A 217 34.02 -26.44 17.58
CA ASN A 217 34.73 -25.41 18.33
C ASN A 217 33.81 -24.22 18.68
N GLN A 218 34.29 -23.34 19.55
CA GLN A 218 33.52 -22.19 20.04
C GLN A 218 33.14 -21.19 18.94
N ALA A 219 33.99 -21.00 17.93
CA ALA A 219 33.69 -20.13 16.79
C ALA A 219 32.52 -20.68 15.95
N GLN A 220 32.51 -21.98 15.70
CA GLN A 220 31.45 -22.68 14.98
C GLN A 220 30.15 -22.65 15.80
N ALA A 221 30.23 -22.87 17.11
CA ALA A 221 29.09 -22.80 18.02
C ALA A 221 28.39 -21.43 17.95
N ARG A 222 29.17 -20.34 18.00
CA ARG A 222 28.67 -18.96 17.89
C ARG A 222 28.07 -18.68 16.52
N ALA A 223 28.73 -19.08 15.44
CA ALA A 223 28.20 -18.90 14.09
C ALA A 223 26.85 -19.63 13.89
N MET A 224 26.70 -20.82 14.45
CA MET A 224 25.44 -21.56 14.42
C MET A 224 24.35 -20.90 15.28
N ALA A 225 24.70 -20.39 16.46
CA ALA A 225 23.78 -19.64 17.31
C ALA A 225 23.26 -18.37 16.61
N ILE A 226 24.13 -17.58 15.96
CA ILE A 226 23.72 -16.40 15.17
C ILE A 226 22.74 -16.79 14.06
N ARG A 227 23.02 -17.87 13.31
CA ARG A 227 22.13 -18.35 12.24
C ARG A 227 20.77 -18.75 12.79
N ALA A 228 20.74 -19.50 13.88
CA ALA A 228 19.50 -19.91 14.52
C ALA A 228 18.69 -18.70 15.02
N ALA A 229 19.35 -17.72 15.66
CA ALA A 229 18.74 -16.48 16.13
C ALA A 229 18.15 -15.66 14.97
N THR A 230 18.89 -15.56 13.86
CA THR A 230 18.44 -14.84 12.66
C THR A 230 17.20 -15.50 12.05
N VAL A 231 17.16 -16.83 11.99
CA VAL A 231 16.01 -17.58 11.46
C VAL A 231 14.78 -17.44 12.39
N ASP A 232 14.97 -17.48 13.72
CA ASP A 232 13.89 -17.21 14.68
C ASP A 232 13.34 -15.78 14.52
N ALA A 233 14.22 -14.78 14.38
CA ALA A 233 13.83 -13.39 14.15
C ALA A 233 13.06 -13.21 12.83
N GLN A 234 13.52 -13.84 11.73
CA GLN A 234 12.82 -13.83 10.43
C GLN A 234 11.45 -14.49 10.53
N ARG A 235 11.34 -15.60 11.24
CA ARG A 235 10.08 -16.29 11.50
C ARG A 235 9.12 -15.37 12.26
N ASN A 236 9.58 -14.76 13.35
CA ASN A 236 8.77 -13.83 14.14
C ASN A 236 8.27 -12.66 13.28
N LEU A 237 9.15 -12.09 12.45
CA LEU A 237 8.81 -11.01 11.54
C LEU A 237 7.82 -11.44 10.46
N LEU A 238 8.01 -12.61 9.83
CA LEU A 238 7.10 -13.11 8.80
C LEU A 238 5.72 -13.41 9.35
N SER A 239 5.63 -13.90 10.56
CA SER A 239 4.34 -14.22 11.18
C SER A 239 3.62 -12.99 11.67
N TYR A 240 4.38 -12.00 12.13
CA TYR A 240 3.86 -10.66 12.34
C TYR A 240 3.31 -10.05 11.04
N LEU A 241 4.04 -10.17 9.91
CA LEU A 241 3.63 -9.61 8.61
C LEU A 241 2.50 -10.39 7.92
N LYS A 242 2.36 -11.69 8.15
CA LYS A 242 1.33 -12.54 7.50
C LYS A 242 0.04 -12.67 8.31
N GLY A 243 0.00 -12.16 9.55
CA GLY A 243 -1.16 -12.30 10.44
C GLY A 243 -1.47 -13.75 10.86
N VAL A 244 -0.54 -14.70 10.63
CA VAL A 244 -0.73 -16.13 10.97
C VAL A 244 0.03 -16.45 12.27
N PRO A 245 -0.65 -16.91 13.34
CA PRO A 245 0.02 -17.37 14.54
C PRO A 245 0.86 -18.61 14.23
N ILE A 246 2.13 -18.62 14.65
CA ILE A 246 3.00 -19.78 14.44
C ILE A 246 2.79 -20.75 15.60
N PRO A 247 2.69 -22.06 15.36
CA PRO A 247 2.76 -23.04 16.44
C PRO A 247 4.06 -22.84 17.26
N PRO A 248 4.02 -23.05 18.59
CA PRO A 248 5.19 -22.92 19.44
C PRO A 248 6.36 -23.77 18.90
N ALA A 249 7.58 -23.31 19.13
CA ALA A 249 8.79 -23.95 18.62
C ALA A 249 8.94 -25.39 19.15
N GLY A 250 8.36 -26.35 18.42
CA GLY A 250 8.58 -27.76 18.64
C GLY A 250 9.98 -28.17 18.16
N ASN A 251 10.61 -29.04 18.93
CA ASN A 251 11.98 -29.52 18.81
C ASN A 251 12.50 -29.66 17.35
N GLY A 252 13.34 -28.71 16.93
CA GLY A 252 14.46 -29.00 16.04
C GLY A 252 14.35 -28.67 14.55
N ARG A 253 13.25 -28.13 14.02
CA ARG A 253 13.23 -27.66 12.61
C ARG A 253 12.35 -26.42 12.42
N ILE A 254 13.00 -25.28 12.13
CA ILE A 254 12.31 -24.05 11.73
C ILE A 254 12.22 -24.04 10.20
N THR A 255 11.04 -24.33 9.65
CA THR A 255 10.76 -24.20 8.22
C THR A 255 10.09 -22.86 7.97
N VAL A 256 10.82 -21.91 7.37
CA VAL A 256 10.29 -20.60 6.98
C VAL A 256 10.01 -20.62 5.48
N ALA A 257 8.75 -20.59 5.09
CA ALA A 257 8.34 -20.41 3.69
C ALA A 257 8.04 -18.92 3.43
N GLY A 258 9.00 -18.19 2.85
CA GLY A 258 8.84 -16.78 2.47
C GLY A 258 10.18 -16.05 2.40
N SER A 259 10.28 -15.07 1.50
CA SER A 259 11.41 -14.13 1.45
C SER A 259 11.03 -12.84 2.19
N LEU A 260 11.96 -12.26 2.94
CA LEU A 260 11.85 -10.94 3.57
C LEU A 260 12.83 -9.97 2.89
N PRO A 261 12.46 -9.35 1.74
CA PRO A 261 13.31 -8.38 1.10
C PRO A 261 13.50 -7.16 2.02
N GLY A 262 14.73 -6.73 2.26
CA GLY A 262 15.03 -5.50 2.99
C GLY A 262 15.15 -5.62 4.51
N ALA A 263 14.99 -6.82 5.10
CA ALA A 263 15.32 -7.05 6.49
C ALA A 263 16.84 -6.91 6.71
N ARG A 264 17.25 -6.15 7.72
CA ARG A 264 18.65 -5.92 8.09
C ARG A 264 18.87 -6.23 9.56
N THR A 265 20.04 -6.75 9.91
CA THR A 265 20.44 -6.90 11.31
C THR A 265 20.69 -5.52 11.91
N GLU A 266 19.94 -5.18 12.96
CA GLU A 266 20.09 -3.93 13.71
C GLU A 266 21.02 -4.13 14.92
N ASN A 267 20.92 -5.29 15.58
CA ASN A 267 21.75 -5.61 16.74
C ASN A 267 22.03 -7.12 16.85
N THR A 268 23.14 -7.47 17.51
CA THR A 268 23.49 -8.83 17.91
C THR A 268 24.08 -8.81 19.31
N GLU A 269 23.40 -9.47 20.25
CA GLU A 269 23.77 -9.54 21.67
C GLU A 269 24.19 -10.97 22.01
N TYR A 270 25.27 -11.11 22.76
CA TYR A 270 25.83 -12.39 23.19
C TYR A 270 25.60 -12.57 24.69
N PHE A 271 25.18 -13.77 25.10
CA PHE A 271 25.01 -14.11 26.50
C PHE A 271 26.13 -15.02 27.00
N ASP A 272 26.31 -15.05 28.32
CA ASP A 272 27.35 -15.85 28.99
C ASP A 272 27.17 -17.36 28.80
N ASP A 273 25.93 -17.81 28.56
CA ASP A 273 25.59 -19.21 28.26
C ASP A 273 25.91 -19.61 26.80
N GLY A 274 26.49 -18.71 26.01
CA GLY A 274 26.83 -18.91 24.60
C GLY A 274 25.65 -18.76 23.64
N SER A 275 24.45 -18.46 24.14
CA SER A 275 23.32 -18.10 23.29
C SER A 275 23.47 -16.69 22.71
N VAL A 276 22.74 -16.43 21.63
CA VAL A 276 22.79 -15.17 20.89
C VAL A 276 21.38 -14.66 20.65
N ARG A 277 21.17 -13.37 20.86
CA ARG A 277 19.98 -12.65 20.41
C ARG A 277 20.33 -11.81 19.18
N VAL A 278 19.56 -11.97 18.11
CA VAL A 278 19.68 -11.14 16.90
C VAL A 278 18.41 -10.34 16.74
N THR A 279 18.55 -9.03 16.55
CA THR A 279 17.43 -8.15 16.21
C THR A 279 17.50 -7.80 14.72
N LEU A 280 16.42 -8.12 14.01
CA LEU A 280 16.20 -7.72 12.63
C LEU A 280 15.26 -6.53 12.56
N ALA A 281 15.48 -5.66 11.60
CA ALA A 281 14.59 -4.56 11.30
C ALA A 281 14.24 -4.53 9.82
N ILE A 282 12.98 -4.23 9.53
CA ILE A 282 12.49 -3.87 8.20
C ILE A 282 11.90 -2.47 8.27
N SER A 283 12.28 -1.61 7.33
CA SER A 283 11.73 -0.25 7.28
C SER A 283 10.28 -0.30 6.81
N THR A 284 9.41 0.50 7.44
CA THR A 284 8.04 0.73 6.96
C THR A 284 7.97 1.73 5.80
N LYS A 285 9.10 2.34 5.40
CA LYS A 285 9.21 3.46 4.46
C LYS A 285 10.33 3.31 3.40
N ARG A 286 10.67 2.10 2.92
CA ARG A 286 11.69 1.95 1.85
C ARG A 286 11.12 1.12 0.70
N VAL A 287 11.09 1.61 -0.55
CA VAL A 287 12.12 2.42 -1.24
C VAL A 287 11.57 3.46 -2.26
N ILE A 288 11.67 4.75 -1.86
CA ILE A 288 12.22 5.96 -2.51
C ILE A 288 11.45 6.66 -3.65
N ALA A 289 10.94 7.85 -3.32
CA ALA A 289 10.82 9.01 -4.21
C ALA A 289 12.17 9.36 -4.86
N ARG A 290 12.28 9.14 -6.18
CA ARG A 290 13.24 9.89 -7.00
C ARG A 290 12.53 11.15 -7.50
N SER A 291 12.94 12.29 -6.97
CA SER A 291 12.90 13.56 -7.70
C SER A 291 14.31 13.82 -8.26
N PRO A 292 14.40 14.57 -9.37
CA PRO A 292 15.09 14.23 -10.62
C PRO A 292 16.60 13.97 -10.53
#